data_AF-A0A1J5SNQ3-F1
#
_entry.id   AF-A0A1J5SNQ3-F1
#
_cell.length_a   1.000
_cell.length_b   1.000
_cell.length_c   1.000
_cell.angle_alpha   90.00
_cell.angle_beta   90.00
_cell.angle_gamma   90.00
#
_symmetry.space_group_name_H-M   'P 1'
#
loop_
_entity.id
_entity.type
_entity.pdbx_description
1 polymer ?
#
loop_
_entity_poly.entity_id
_entity_poly.type
_entity_poly.pdbx_seq_one_letter_code
_entity_poly.pdbx_strand_id
1 'polypeptide(L)'
;MEKTPHVMLVGQGAQQFAVAEGFPLESEKLSDDAKKAYENWLQKSEYKPVINIERAKGNNAFTPAKLESGEWNHDTIGMVAMDANGNLSGSCTTSGMGFKMRGRVGDSPIIGAGLFVDNEVGAATATGQGEDVIRICGSHSVVEFMRQGLHPETACKKAVERIIKIKGIEKSRQIQVGFIAINKQGEYGGYCIQKGFNFAVCYADDKNFLVDGKFLL
;
A
#
# COMPACT_ATOMS: atom_id res chain seq x y z
N MET A 1 18.30 6.00 -0.44
CA MET A 1 18.31 6.64 -1.78
C MET A 1 19.42 7.67 -1.89
N GLU A 2 19.50 8.67 -1.00
CA GLU A 2 20.42 9.81 -1.17
C GLU A 2 21.83 9.62 -0.58
N LYS A 3 21.98 8.71 0.39
CA LYS A 3 23.22 8.56 1.18
C LYS A 3 23.98 7.25 0.93
N THR A 4 23.51 6.41 0.02
CA THR A 4 24.15 5.13 -0.32
C THR A 4 24.05 4.88 -1.83
N PRO A 5 24.97 4.09 -2.41
CA PRO A 5 24.87 3.64 -3.81
C PRO A 5 23.83 2.52 -4.01
N HIS A 6 23.06 2.16 -2.97
CA HIS A 6 22.12 1.04 -2.99
C HIS A 6 20.68 1.54 -2.90
N VAL A 7 19.76 0.80 -3.51
CA VAL A 7 18.33 1.17 -3.57
C VAL A 7 17.45 0.36 -2.61
N MET A 8 17.99 -0.70 -1.99
CA MET A 8 17.25 -1.53 -1.05
C MET A 8 18.19 -2.13 0.00
N LEU A 9 17.84 -2.02 1.28
CA LEU A 9 18.48 -2.69 2.40
C LEU A 9 17.38 -3.43 3.19
N VAL A 10 17.70 -4.59 3.77
CA VAL A 10 16.74 -5.41 4.51
C VAL A 10 17.32 -5.94 5.83
N GLY A 11 16.44 -6.28 6.76
CA GLY A 11 16.82 -6.91 8.03
C GLY A 11 17.79 -6.08 8.86
N GLN A 12 18.76 -6.74 9.50
CA GLN A 12 19.72 -6.10 10.41
C GLN A 12 20.58 -5.03 9.72
N GLY A 13 20.95 -5.22 8.45
CA GLY A 13 21.75 -4.24 7.71
C GLY A 13 21.01 -2.91 7.50
N ALA A 14 19.69 -2.96 7.30
CA ALA A 14 18.86 -1.75 7.21
C ALA A 14 18.80 -1.00 8.54
N GLN A 15 18.65 -1.72 9.66
CA GLN A 15 18.63 -1.12 10.99
C GLN A 15 19.97 -0.50 11.37
N GLN A 16 21.08 -1.20 11.10
CA GLN A 16 22.42 -0.69 11.34
C GLN A 16 22.67 0.62 10.57
N PHE A 17 22.25 0.65 9.30
CA PHE A 17 22.33 1.87 8.50
C PHE A 17 21.48 3.00 9.09
N ALA A 18 20.23 2.73 9.48
CA ALA A 18 19.36 3.75 10.10
C ALA A 18 19.98 4.34 11.38
N VAL A 19 20.51 3.51 12.26
CA VAL A 19 21.18 3.99 13.50
C VAL A 19 22.42 4.82 13.17
N ALA A 20 23.23 4.40 12.17
CA ALA A 20 24.39 5.16 11.73
C ALA A 20 24.02 6.55 11.16
N GLU A 21 22.82 6.69 10.59
CA GLU A 21 22.26 7.95 10.11
C GLU A 21 21.57 8.80 11.20
N GLY A 22 21.66 8.39 12.47
CA GLY A 22 21.16 9.14 13.62
C GLY A 22 19.71 8.89 13.97
N PHE A 23 19.05 7.89 13.37
CA PHE A 23 17.70 7.50 13.79
C PHE A 23 17.76 6.80 15.16
N PRO A 24 16.89 7.16 16.12
CA PRO A 24 16.84 6.50 17.41
C PRO A 24 16.38 5.05 17.25
N LEU A 25 17.01 4.14 18.00
CA LEU A 25 16.55 2.76 18.11
C LEU A 25 15.46 2.67 19.17
N GLU A 26 14.21 2.60 18.72
CA GLU A 26 13.05 2.43 19.59
C GLU A 26 12.93 1.01 20.16
N SER A 27 12.14 0.86 21.22
CA SER A 27 11.90 -0.45 21.84
C SER A 27 11.10 -1.37 20.91
N GLU A 28 11.51 -2.64 20.77
CA GLU A 28 10.76 -3.68 20.04
C GLU A 28 9.47 -4.15 20.76
N LYS A 29 9.04 -3.44 21.81
CA LYS A 29 7.80 -3.78 22.52
C LYS A 29 6.59 -3.47 21.65
N LEU A 30 5.75 -4.47 21.44
CA LEU A 30 4.41 -4.28 20.86
C LEU A 30 3.55 -3.44 21.81
N SER A 31 2.64 -2.65 21.25
CA SER A 31 1.57 -2.03 22.04
C SER A 31 0.71 -3.11 22.70
N ASP A 32 0.02 -2.75 23.79
CA ASP A 32 -0.78 -3.72 24.56
C ASP A 32 -1.84 -4.41 23.70
N ASP A 33 -2.49 -3.66 22.80
CA ASP A 33 -3.48 -4.21 21.86
C ASP A 33 -2.85 -5.16 20.85
N ALA A 34 -1.69 -4.80 20.27
CA ALA A 34 -0.99 -5.65 19.32
C ALA A 34 -0.46 -6.94 19.98
N LYS A 35 0.05 -6.83 21.22
CA LYS A 35 0.49 -7.97 22.02
C LYS A 35 -0.69 -8.91 22.32
N LYS A 36 -1.81 -8.38 22.80
CA LYS A 36 -3.02 -9.16 23.08
C LYS A 36 -3.57 -9.84 21.82
N ALA A 37 -3.58 -9.16 20.68
CA ALA A 37 -3.98 -9.75 19.41
C ALA A 37 -3.05 -10.89 18.98
N TYR A 38 -1.74 -10.73 19.16
CA TYR A 38 -0.76 -11.77 18.87
C TYR A 38 -0.89 -12.98 19.78
N GLU A 39 -1.04 -12.78 21.10
CA GLU A 39 -1.27 -13.85 22.07
C GLU A 39 -2.55 -14.64 21.79
N ASN A 40 -3.64 -13.95 21.43
CA ASN A 40 -4.89 -14.60 21.02
C ASN A 40 -4.72 -15.40 19.72
N TRP A 41 -3.99 -14.86 18.74
CA TRP A 41 -3.71 -15.56 17.50
C TRP A 41 -2.89 -16.84 17.75
N LEU A 42 -1.89 -16.79 18.64
CA LEU A 42 -1.02 -17.94 18.95
C LEU A 42 -1.79 -19.17 19.44
N GLN A 43 -2.96 -18.99 20.07
CA GLN A 43 -3.80 -20.10 20.55
C GLN A 43 -4.21 -21.07 19.43
N LYS A 44 -4.41 -20.56 18.20
CA LYS A 44 -4.75 -21.37 17.02
C LYS A 44 -3.66 -21.37 15.96
N SER A 45 -2.88 -20.29 15.89
CA SER A 45 -1.82 -20.07 14.91
C SER A 45 -2.29 -20.25 13.45
N GLU A 46 -3.56 -19.97 13.17
CA GLU A 46 -4.13 -20.04 11.83
C GLU A 46 -3.90 -18.71 11.10
N TYR A 47 -3.12 -18.74 10.01
CA TYR A 47 -2.86 -17.56 9.19
C TYR A 47 -3.97 -17.38 8.13
N LYS A 48 -4.95 -16.53 8.44
CA LYS A 48 -6.07 -16.19 7.55
C LYS A 48 -6.35 -14.69 7.59
N PRO A 49 -5.69 -13.88 6.73
CA PRO A 49 -5.97 -12.46 6.61
C PRO A 49 -7.44 -12.20 6.26
N VAL A 50 -8.00 -11.13 6.82
CA VAL A 50 -9.40 -10.71 6.59
C VAL A 50 -9.40 -9.52 5.64
N ILE A 51 -10.25 -9.57 4.61
CA ILE A 51 -10.42 -8.48 3.65
C ILE A 51 -11.00 -7.25 4.36
N ASN A 52 -10.43 -6.08 4.07
CA ASN A 52 -10.87 -4.78 4.57
C ASN A 52 -11.00 -4.73 6.11
N ILE A 53 -10.05 -5.35 6.83
CA ILE A 53 -10.07 -5.43 8.29
C ILE A 53 -10.02 -4.05 8.95
N GLU A 54 -9.42 -3.07 8.29
CA GLU A 54 -9.37 -1.67 8.70
C GLU A 54 -10.76 -1.04 8.82
N ARG A 55 -11.79 -1.62 8.19
CA ARG A 55 -13.18 -1.17 8.29
C ARG A 55 -13.99 -1.85 9.39
N ALA A 56 -13.43 -2.85 10.09
CA ALA A 56 -14.15 -3.53 11.16
C ALA A 56 -14.54 -2.53 12.26
N LYS A 57 -15.84 -2.50 12.63
CA LYS A 57 -16.38 -1.54 13.61
C LYS A 57 -15.69 -1.69 14.97
N GLY A 58 -15.15 -0.58 15.49
CA GLY A 58 -14.45 -0.49 16.77
C GLY A 58 -12.94 -0.29 16.62
N ASN A 59 -12.24 0.06 17.71
CA ASN A 59 -10.77 0.02 17.74
C ASN A 59 -10.34 -1.43 17.64
N ASN A 60 -10.10 -1.92 16.42
CA ASN A 60 -9.56 -3.25 16.21
C ASN A 60 -8.02 -3.17 16.33
N ALA A 61 -7.41 -4.17 16.96
CA ALA A 61 -5.98 -4.18 17.24
C ALA A 61 -5.09 -4.24 15.98
N PHE A 62 -5.69 -4.50 14.81
CA PHE A 62 -4.98 -4.59 13.53
C PHE A 62 -4.79 -3.23 12.87
N THR A 63 -5.74 -2.32 13.07
CA THR A 63 -5.69 -0.96 12.54
C THR A 63 -6.44 -0.04 13.50
N PRO A 64 -5.84 0.30 14.66
CA PRO A 64 -6.46 1.28 15.56
C PRO A 64 -6.61 2.59 14.78
N ALA A 65 -7.76 3.26 14.90
CA ALA A 65 -8.01 4.49 14.14
C ALA A 65 -7.05 5.62 14.53
N LYS A 66 -6.54 5.58 15.78
CA LYS A 66 -5.57 6.52 16.30
C LYS A 66 -4.45 5.81 17.05
N LEU A 67 -3.26 6.38 16.98
CA LEU A 67 -2.13 6.00 17.81
C LEU A 67 -2.33 6.47 19.27
N GLU A 68 -1.50 5.99 20.18
CA GLU A 68 -1.48 6.49 21.58
C GLU A 68 -1.20 7.99 21.67
N SER A 69 -0.49 8.56 20.68
CA SER A 69 -0.25 10.00 20.53
C SER A 69 -1.50 10.81 20.13
N GLY A 70 -2.60 10.14 19.76
CA GLY A 70 -3.83 10.77 19.28
C GLY A 70 -3.85 11.08 17.77
N GLU A 71 -2.75 10.81 17.06
CA GLU A 71 -2.62 10.92 15.60
C GLU A 71 -3.39 9.82 14.88
N TRP A 72 -3.87 10.11 13.67
CA TRP A 72 -4.58 9.13 12.83
C TRP A 72 -3.63 8.03 12.33
N ASN A 73 -4.14 6.81 12.27
CA ASN A 73 -3.38 5.64 11.84
C ASN A 73 -4.08 4.92 10.68
N HIS A 74 -3.31 4.16 9.90
CA HIS A 74 -3.78 3.43 8.74
C HIS A 74 -3.02 2.10 8.61
N ASP A 75 -3.58 1.15 7.87
CA ASP A 75 -2.80 0.02 7.34
C ASP A 75 -1.77 0.54 6.31
N THR A 76 -1.25 -0.30 5.42
CA THR A 76 -0.42 0.07 4.27
C THR A 76 -0.87 1.41 3.67
N ILE A 77 0.01 2.40 3.74
CA ILE A 77 -0.22 3.73 3.19
C ILE A 77 0.70 3.92 1.99
N GLY A 78 0.07 4.04 0.83
CA GLY A 78 0.68 4.46 -0.41
C GLY A 78 0.23 5.88 -0.71
N MET A 79 1.18 6.74 -1.08
CA MET A 79 0.91 8.11 -1.50
C MET A 79 1.64 8.39 -2.81
N VAL A 80 0.94 9.03 -3.73
CA VAL A 80 1.51 9.61 -4.95
C VAL A 80 1.06 11.06 -5.03
N ALA A 81 1.97 11.95 -5.43
CA ALA A 81 1.72 13.39 -5.45
C ALA A 81 2.39 14.02 -6.67
N MET A 82 1.82 15.15 -7.10
CA MET A 82 2.38 16.05 -8.11
C MET A 82 2.62 17.41 -7.45
N ASP A 83 3.84 17.94 -7.56
CA ASP A 83 4.18 19.27 -7.03
C ASP A 83 3.76 20.40 -7.98
N ALA A 84 3.94 21.65 -7.57
CA ALA A 84 3.61 22.84 -8.36
C ALA A 84 4.46 23.00 -9.64
N ASN A 85 5.60 22.29 -9.74
CA ASN A 85 6.43 22.23 -10.94
C ASN A 85 6.02 21.07 -11.86
N GLY A 86 4.97 20.32 -11.50
CA GLY A 86 4.51 19.14 -12.22
C GLY A 86 5.37 17.90 -11.97
N ASN A 87 6.27 17.90 -10.98
CA ASN A 87 7.07 16.71 -10.67
C ASN A 87 6.27 15.71 -9.86
N LEU A 88 6.38 14.45 -10.24
CA LEU A 88 5.73 13.32 -9.60
C LEU A 88 6.66 12.67 -8.59
N SER A 89 6.12 12.27 -7.46
CA SER A 89 6.81 11.51 -6.42
C SER A 89 5.82 10.63 -5.66
N GLY A 90 6.34 9.66 -4.91
CA GLY A 90 5.49 8.83 -4.09
C GLY A 90 6.25 8.11 -2.99
N SER A 91 5.47 7.55 -2.06
CA SER A 91 5.95 6.78 -0.92
C SER A 91 4.99 5.61 -0.68
N CYS A 92 5.51 4.51 -0.15
CA CYS A 92 4.70 3.36 0.24
C CYS A 92 5.32 2.72 1.47
N THR A 93 4.56 2.60 2.55
CA THR A 93 5.03 2.04 3.83
C THR A 93 3.96 1.19 4.49
N THR A 94 4.40 0.17 5.22
CA THR A 94 3.53 -0.82 5.85
C THR A 94 4.26 -1.58 6.97
N SER A 95 3.52 -2.04 7.97
CA SER A 95 3.98 -3.12 8.87
C SER A 95 3.80 -4.51 8.23
N GLY A 96 3.08 -4.59 7.11
CA GLY A 96 2.75 -5.79 6.35
C GLY A 96 1.56 -6.56 6.96
N MET A 97 1.25 -7.72 6.38
CA MET A 97 0.17 -8.55 6.90
C MET A 97 0.42 -8.98 8.35
N GLY A 98 -0.62 -8.85 9.18
CA GLY A 98 -0.60 -9.32 10.56
C GLY A 98 -0.26 -10.81 10.66
N PHE A 99 0.60 -11.16 11.60
CA PHE A 99 1.04 -12.55 11.88
C PHE A 99 1.79 -13.27 10.75
N LYS A 100 2.33 -12.52 9.80
CA LYS A 100 3.19 -13.05 8.74
C LYS A 100 4.36 -13.86 9.30
N MET A 101 4.85 -14.82 8.50
CA MET A 101 6.11 -15.50 8.80
C MET A 101 7.26 -14.50 8.96
N ARG A 102 8.19 -14.77 9.89
CA ARG A 102 9.38 -13.94 10.08
C ARG A 102 10.16 -13.85 8.78
N GLY A 103 10.47 -12.61 8.37
CA GLY A 103 11.17 -12.34 7.10
C GLY A 103 10.27 -12.25 5.88
N ARG A 104 8.93 -12.43 5.98
CA ARG A 104 8.02 -12.19 4.86
C ARG A 104 8.05 -10.71 4.46
N VAL A 105 8.25 -10.46 3.16
CA VAL A 105 8.24 -9.13 2.53
C VAL A 105 7.06 -9.06 1.56
N GLY A 106 6.29 -7.97 1.65
CA GLY A 106 5.19 -7.66 0.74
C GLY A 106 5.62 -6.76 -0.41
N ASP A 107 4.64 -6.17 -1.10
CA ASP A 107 4.83 -5.32 -2.27
C ASP A 107 5.35 -3.91 -1.95
N SER A 108 4.98 -3.35 -0.79
CA SER A 108 5.25 -1.95 -0.45
C SER A 108 6.72 -1.51 -0.62
N PRO A 109 7.75 -2.28 -0.20
CA PRO A 109 9.14 -1.87 -0.39
C PRO A 109 9.74 -2.25 -1.75
N ILE A 110 8.95 -2.83 -2.67
CA ILE A 110 9.42 -3.31 -3.97
C ILE A 110 8.99 -2.33 -5.07
N ILE A 111 9.98 -1.64 -5.65
CA ILE A 111 9.75 -0.73 -6.79
C ILE A 111 9.14 -1.50 -7.97
N GLY A 112 8.08 -0.94 -8.53
CA GLY A 112 7.29 -1.53 -9.60
C GLY A 112 6.18 -2.46 -9.11
N ALA A 113 6.23 -2.95 -7.86
CA ALA A 113 5.13 -3.67 -7.25
C ALA A 113 4.22 -2.71 -6.47
N GLY A 114 4.63 -2.31 -5.26
CA GLY A 114 3.83 -1.46 -4.38
C GLY A 114 3.83 0.01 -4.79
N LEU A 115 4.91 0.50 -5.42
CA LEU A 115 5.04 1.89 -5.85
C LEU A 115 5.85 1.98 -7.15
N PHE A 116 5.41 2.82 -8.07
CA PHE A 116 6.20 3.18 -9.25
C PHE A 116 5.91 4.63 -9.67
N VAL A 117 6.95 5.35 -10.05
CA VAL A 117 6.87 6.75 -10.47
C VAL A 117 7.71 6.91 -11.73
N ASP A 118 7.11 7.45 -12.78
CA ASP A 118 7.78 7.92 -13.98
C ASP A 118 7.33 9.36 -14.22
N ASN A 119 8.26 10.32 -14.13
CA ASN A 119 7.91 11.74 -14.20
C ASN A 119 7.39 12.17 -15.58
N GLU A 120 7.61 11.38 -16.63
CA GLU A 120 7.11 11.66 -17.98
C GLU A 120 5.72 11.06 -18.23
N VAL A 121 5.24 10.20 -17.34
CA VAL A 121 4.00 9.45 -17.52
C VAL A 121 3.02 9.67 -16.37
N GLY A 122 3.41 9.27 -15.17
CA GLY A 122 2.52 9.13 -14.04
C GLY A 122 3.13 8.35 -12.87
N ALA A 123 2.39 8.31 -11.77
CA ALA A 123 2.74 7.58 -10.57
C ALA A 123 1.58 6.68 -10.15
N ALA A 124 1.90 5.51 -9.61
CA ALA A 124 0.92 4.59 -9.06
C ALA A 124 1.43 3.93 -7.78
N THR A 125 0.52 3.68 -6.84
CA THR A 125 0.79 2.92 -5.62
C THR A 125 -0.32 1.93 -5.35
N ALA A 126 0.01 0.85 -4.65
CA ALA A 126 -0.87 -0.28 -4.38
C ALA A 126 -1.14 -0.46 -2.88
N THR A 127 -2.19 -1.22 -2.57
CA THR A 127 -2.49 -1.74 -1.23
C THR A 127 -3.19 -3.11 -1.32
N GLY A 128 -3.24 -3.84 -0.20
CA GLY A 128 -3.91 -5.13 -0.07
C GLY A 128 -2.96 -6.33 -0.10
N GLN A 129 -3.34 -7.40 -0.80
CA GLN A 129 -2.60 -8.66 -0.84
C GLN A 129 -1.32 -8.53 -1.67
N GLY A 130 -0.22 -8.17 -0.99
CA GLY A 130 1.06 -7.86 -1.64
C GLY A 130 1.62 -8.97 -2.56
N GLU A 131 1.38 -10.24 -2.26
CA GLU A 131 1.81 -11.36 -3.12
C GLU A 131 1.20 -11.29 -4.53
N ASP A 132 -0.03 -10.82 -4.65
CA ASP A 132 -0.72 -10.67 -5.93
C ASP A 132 -0.30 -9.38 -6.66
N VAL A 133 0.06 -8.33 -5.92
CA VAL A 133 0.66 -7.10 -6.47
C VAL A 133 2.05 -7.36 -7.03
N ILE A 134 2.91 -8.06 -6.28
CA ILE A 134 4.26 -8.47 -6.73
C ILE A 134 4.17 -9.31 -7.99
N ARG A 135 3.25 -10.30 -8.00
CA ARG A 135 3.10 -11.26 -9.10
C ARG A 135 2.92 -10.62 -10.47
N ILE A 136 2.34 -9.42 -10.51
CA ILE A 136 2.05 -8.72 -11.77
C ILE A 136 2.88 -7.45 -11.98
N CYS A 137 3.83 -7.13 -11.11
CA CYS A 137 4.47 -5.82 -11.04
C CYS A 137 3.42 -4.71 -11.10
N GLY A 138 2.53 -4.68 -10.09
CA GLY A 138 1.28 -3.93 -10.10
C GLY A 138 1.40 -2.46 -10.49
N SER A 139 2.09 -1.65 -9.67
CA SER A 139 2.23 -0.21 -9.91
C SER A 139 2.98 0.10 -11.22
N HIS A 140 4.00 -0.67 -11.57
CA HIS A 140 4.66 -0.55 -12.87
C HIS A 140 3.68 -0.80 -14.02
N SER A 141 2.88 -1.87 -13.94
CA SER A 141 1.86 -2.17 -14.95
C SER A 141 0.83 -1.03 -15.10
N VAL A 142 0.39 -0.42 -14.00
CA VAL A 142 -0.51 0.74 -14.04
C VAL A 142 0.14 1.92 -14.77
N VAL A 143 1.40 2.25 -14.46
CA VAL A 143 2.11 3.33 -15.15
C VAL A 143 2.33 3.00 -16.63
N GLU A 144 2.68 1.76 -17.00
CA GLU A 144 2.79 1.35 -18.40
C GLU A 144 1.46 1.44 -19.17
N PHE A 145 0.35 1.16 -18.50
CA PHE A 145 -0.98 1.36 -19.09
C PHE A 145 -1.28 2.85 -19.31
N MET A 146 -0.88 3.73 -18.39
CA MET A 146 -0.96 5.18 -18.61
C MET A 146 -0.04 5.63 -19.75
N ARG A 147 1.17 5.06 -19.87
CA ARG A 147 2.10 5.32 -20.99
C ARG A 147 1.48 4.99 -22.35
N GLN A 148 0.57 4.01 -22.39
CA GLN A 148 -0.20 3.65 -23.59
C GLN A 148 -1.41 4.59 -23.85
N GLY A 149 -1.53 5.69 -23.11
CA GLY A 149 -2.59 6.69 -23.27
C GLY A 149 -3.86 6.40 -22.50
N LEU A 150 -3.84 5.48 -21.52
CA LEU A 150 -5.02 5.22 -20.70
C LEU A 150 -5.13 6.21 -19.54
N HIS A 151 -6.37 6.66 -19.29
CA HIS A 151 -6.70 7.41 -18.08
C HIS A 151 -6.33 6.60 -16.81
N PRO A 152 -5.82 7.23 -15.73
CA PRO A 152 -5.36 6.55 -14.51
C PRO A 152 -6.34 5.52 -13.94
N GLU A 153 -7.63 5.85 -13.86
CA GLU A 153 -8.66 4.90 -13.39
C GLU A 153 -8.73 3.63 -14.25
N THR A 154 -8.70 3.79 -15.58
CA THR A 154 -8.73 2.68 -16.53
C THR A 154 -7.46 1.84 -16.46
N ALA A 155 -6.31 2.47 -16.23
CA ALA A 155 -5.05 1.79 -16.00
C ALA A 155 -5.08 0.94 -14.72
N CYS A 156 -5.57 1.50 -13.60
CA CYS A 156 -5.81 0.76 -12.36
C CYS A 156 -6.74 -0.43 -12.57
N LYS A 157 -7.85 -0.23 -13.29
CA LYS A 157 -8.81 -1.30 -13.62
C LYS A 157 -8.14 -2.45 -14.38
N LYS A 158 -7.34 -2.16 -15.40
CA LYS A 158 -6.61 -3.19 -16.17
C LYS A 158 -5.65 -4.00 -15.30
N ALA A 159 -4.99 -3.39 -14.32
CA ALA A 159 -4.12 -4.11 -13.39
C ALA A 159 -4.94 -5.06 -12.48
N VAL A 160 -6.09 -4.60 -11.97
CA VAL A 160 -7.03 -5.44 -11.21
C VAL A 160 -7.55 -6.62 -12.04
N GLU A 161 -7.97 -6.38 -13.28
CA GLU A 161 -8.41 -7.43 -14.22
C GLU A 161 -7.31 -8.46 -14.47
N ARG A 162 -6.05 -8.01 -14.59
CA ARG A 162 -4.89 -8.90 -14.76
C ARG A 162 -4.69 -9.82 -13.55
N ILE A 163 -4.81 -9.30 -12.32
CA ILE A 163 -4.73 -10.12 -11.10
C ILE A 163 -5.83 -11.18 -11.12
N ILE A 164 -7.07 -10.79 -11.40
CA ILE A 164 -8.22 -11.69 -11.39
C ILE A 164 -8.07 -12.78 -12.46
N LYS A 165 -7.58 -12.41 -13.66
CA LYS A 165 -7.29 -13.36 -14.74
C LYS A 165 -6.25 -14.41 -14.33
N ILE A 166 -5.19 -14.01 -13.64
CA ILE A 166 -4.11 -14.92 -13.22
C ILE A 166 -4.52 -15.78 -12.03
N LYS A 167 -5.17 -15.18 -11.03
CA LYS A 167 -5.54 -15.86 -9.78
C LYS A 167 -6.78 -16.74 -9.94
N GLY A 168 -7.65 -16.39 -10.88
CA GLY A 168 -8.98 -16.97 -11.07
C GLY A 168 -10.02 -16.29 -10.19
N ILE A 169 -11.26 -16.23 -10.68
CA ILE A 169 -12.35 -15.47 -10.07
C ILE A 169 -12.67 -15.93 -8.63
N GLU A 170 -12.74 -17.24 -8.38
CA GLU A 170 -13.10 -17.78 -7.06
C GLU A 170 -12.07 -17.44 -5.99
N LYS A 171 -10.78 -17.50 -6.33
CA LYS A 171 -9.69 -17.14 -5.40
C LYS A 171 -9.58 -15.62 -5.24
N SER A 172 -9.97 -14.85 -6.25
CA SER A 172 -9.97 -13.39 -6.20
C SER A 172 -11.02 -12.85 -5.24
N ARG A 173 -12.14 -13.56 -5.05
CA ARG A 173 -13.14 -13.23 -4.03
C ARG A 173 -12.63 -13.33 -2.58
N GLN A 174 -11.45 -13.88 -2.36
CA GLN A 174 -10.84 -14.09 -1.04
C GLN A 174 -9.69 -13.13 -0.75
N ILE A 175 -9.41 -12.19 -1.65
CA ILE A 175 -8.37 -11.17 -1.47
C ILE A 175 -8.92 -9.78 -1.75
N GLN A 176 -8.13 -8.78 -1.39
CA GLN A 176 -8.30 -7.40 -1.81
C GLN A 176 -7.00 -6.91 -2.40
N VAL A 177 -7.10 -6.15 -3.49
CA VAL A 177 -6.00 -5.35 -4.04
C VAL A 177 -6.61 -4.06 -4.56
N GLY A 178 -6.02 -2.92 -4.21
CA GLY A 178 -6.38 -1.61 -4.71
C GLY A 178 -5.17 -0.91 -5.32
N PHE A 179 -5.40 -0.14 -6.37
CA PHE A 179 -4.41 0.78 -6.93
C PHE A 179 -4.99 2.19 -6.97
N ILE A 180 -4.14 3.17 -6.73
CA ILE A 180 -4.39 4.57 -7.07
C ILE A 180 -3.27 5.08 -7.99
N ALA A 181 -3.61 6.01 -8.86
CA ALA A 181 -2.68 6.58 -9.81
C ALA A 181 -2.99 8.04 -10.13
N ILE A 182 -1.96 8.78 -10.54
CA ILE A 182 -2.01 10.14 -11.06
C ILE A 182 -1.12 10.22 -12.32
N ASN A 183 -1.57 10.88 -13.39
CA ASN A 183 -0.75 11.10 -14.59
C ASN A 183 -0.14 12.51 -14.63
N LYS A 184 0.68 12.77 -15.65
CA LYS A 184 1.38 14.06 -15.83
C LYS A 184 0.44 15.25 -16.08
N GLN A 185 -0.82 15.00 -16.43
CA GLN A 185 -1.86 16.03 -16.59
C GLN A 185 -2.58 16.34 -15.28
N GLY A 186 -2.25 15.64 -14.18
CA GLY A 186 -2.93 15.76 -12.90
C GLY A 186 -4.29 15.04 -12.85
N GLU A 187 -4.64 14.27 -13.88
CA GLU A 187 -5.76 13.35 -13.80
C GLU A 187 -5.41 12.21 -12.85
N TYR A 188 -6.39 11.69 -12.13
CA TYR A 188 -6.18 10.65 -11.13
C TYR A 188 -7.29 9.60 -11.18
N GLY A 189 -7.06 8.47 -10.51
CA GLY A 189 -8.08 7.44 -10.41
C GLY A 189 -7.66 6.29 -9.50
N GLY A 190 -8.65 5.52 -9.07
CA GLY A 190 -8.43 4.33 -8.25
C GLY A 190 -9.37 3.21 -8.62
N TYR A 191 -8.88 1.98 -8.52
CA TYR A 191 -9.68 0.78 -8.77
C TYR A 191 -9.22 -0.36 -7.86
N CYS A 192 -10.15 -1.21 -7.45
CA CYS A 192 -9.87 -2.33 -6.54
C CYS A 192 -10.60 -3.61 -6.95
N ILE A 193 -10.24 -4.73 -6.32
CA ILE A 193 -10.93 -6.00 -6.52
C ILE A 193 -12.32 -5.92 -5.90
N GLN A 194 -12.39 -5.70 -4.59
CA GLN A 194 -13.63 -5.78 -3.81
C GLN A 194 -14.14 -4.40 -3.45
N LYS A 195 -15.46 -4.24 -3.39
CA LYS A 195 -16.08 -3.04 -2.79
C LYS A 195 -15.50 -2.75 -1.40
N GLY A 196 -15.28 -1.46 -1.13
CA GLY A 196 -14.87 -0.98 0.19
C GLY A 196 -13.45 -0.42 0.27
N PHE A 197 -12.79 -0.20 -0.84
CA PHE A 197 -11.58 0.62 -0.86
C PHE A 197 -11.94 2.10 -1.03
N ASN A 198 -11.25 2.97 -0.30
CA ASN A 198 -11.30 4.43 -0.46
C ASN A 198 -9.90 4.98 -0.67
N PHE A 199 -9.83 6.16 -1.27
CA PHE A 199 -8.62 6.96 -1.26
C PHE A 199 -8.94 8.44 -1.04
N ALA A 200 -8.00 9.15 -0.42
CA ALA A 200 -8.09 10.59 -0.23
C ALA A 200 -7.47 11.31 -1.43
N VAL A 201 -8.10 12.39 -1.87
CA VAL A 201 -7.54 13.34 -2.83
C VAL A 201 -7.39 14.66 -2.11
N CYS A 202 -6.16 15.19 -2.12
CA CYS A 202 -5.84 16.43 -1.43
C CYS A 202 -5.27 17.45 -2.43
N TYR A 203 -5.70 18.70 -2.28
CA TYR A 203 -5.24 19.82 -3.09
C TYR A 203 -4.54 20.84 -2.19
N ALA A 204 -3.69 21.68 -2.79
CA ALA A 204 -2.96 22.71 -2.05
C ALA A 204 -3.87 23.79 -1.43
N ASP A 205 -5.11 23.91 -1.90
CA ASP A 205 -6.12 24.84 -1.38
C ASP A 205 -7.10 24.19 -0.37
N ASP A 206 -6.68 23.07 0.23
CA ASP A 206 -7.42 22.30 1.25
C ASP A 206 -8.80 21.78 0.81
N LYS A 207 -9.06 21.72 -0.51
CA LYS A 207 -10.25 21.04 -1.07
C LYS A 207 -10.12 19.52 -1.03
N ASN A 208 -9.88 18.98 0.15
CA ASN A 208 -9.60 17.58 0.37
C ASN A 208 -10.91 16.78 0.47
N PHE A 209 -10.99 15.63 -0.17
CA PHE A 209 -12.16 14.75 -0.12
C PHE A 209 -11.79 13.28 -0.23
N LEU A 210 -12.69 12.41 0.25
CA LEU A 210 -12.60 10.97 0.09
C LEU A 210 -13.36 10.53 -1.15
N VAL A 211 -12.74 9.64 -1.91
CA VAL A 211 -13.33 9.00 -3.09
C VAL A 211 -13.58 7.52 -2.78
N ASP A 212 -14.78 7.04 -3.09
CA ASP A 212 -15.07 5.61 -3.13
C ASP A 212 -14.41 5.00 -4.36
N GLY A 213 -13.47 4.08 -4.15
CA GLY A 213 -12.80 3.37 -5.22
C GLY A 213 -13.79 2.51 -6.00
N LYS A 214 -13.71 2.57 -7.34
CA LYS A 214 -14.46 1.63 -8.19
C LYS A 214 -13.89 0.22 -8.00
N PHE A 215 -14.73 -0.78 -8.20
CA PHE A 215 -14.41 -2.18 -7.90
C PHE A 215 -14.89 -3.12 -9.00
N LEU A 216 -14.32 -4.34 -9.06
CA LEU A 216 -14.72 -5.36 -10.03
C LEU A 216 -15.69 -6.41 -9.45
N LEU A 217 -15.54 -6.76 -8.17
CA LEU A 217 -16.27 -7.84 -7.47
C LEU A 217 -17.07 -7.34 -6.25
#